data_AF-X5Y7E8-F1
#
_entry.id   AF-X5Y7E8-F1
#
_cell.length_a   1.000
_cell.length_b   1.000
_cell.length_c   1.000
_cell.angle_alpha   90.00
_cell.angle_beta   90.00
_cell.angle_gamma   90.00
#
_symmetry.space_group_name_H-M   'P 1'
#
loop_
_entity.id
_entity.type
_entity.pdbx_description
1 polymer ?
#
loop_
_entity_poly.entity_id
_entity_poly.type
_entity_poly.pdbx_seq_one_letter_code
_entity_poly.pdbx_strand_id
1 'polypeptide(L)' 'MRRTSGRSLPKVILLSTKTGTPDSLGLSSVVDVVVTKPITTERLQPVVDRLISLGRG' A
#
# COMPACT_ATOMS: atom_id res chain seq x y z
N MET A 1 10.67 -10.29 -5.65
CA MET A 1 9.87 -10.14 -6.89
C MET A 1 8.49 -10.73 -6.66
N ARG A 2 7.46 -9.89 -6.75
CA ARG A 2 6.07 -10.29 -6.58
C ARG A 2 5.62 -10.89 -7.92
N ARG A 3 5.33 -12.19 -7.95
CA ARG A 3 4.93 -12.92 -9.15
C ARG A 3 3.52 -13.45 -8.95
N THR A 4 2.56 -12.92 -9.70
CA THR A 4 1.23 -13.52 -9.87
C THR A 4 1.11 -13.93 -11.32
N SER A 5 0.98 -15.23 -11.57
CA SER A 5 0.78 -15.76 -12.92
C SER A 5 -0.46 -15.13 -13.56
N GLY A 6 -0.25 -14.32 -14.60
CA GLY A 6 -1.28 -13.92 -15.57
C GLY A 6 -2.33 -12.89 -15.12
N ARG A 7 -2.29 -12.34 -13.90
CA ARG A 7 -3.24 -11.30 -13.43
C ARG A 7 -2.50 -10.10 -12.85
N SER A 8 -2.99 -8.89 -13.15
CA SER A 8 -2.52 -7.63 -12.55
C SER A 8 -2.40 -7.79 -11.04
N LEU A 9 -1.25 -7.39 -10.49
CA LEU A 9 -0.96 -7.62 -9.07
C LEU A 9 -1.94 -6.83 -8.19
N PRO A 10 -2.44 -7.43 -7.10
CA PRO A 10 -3.27 -6.69 -6.15
C PRO A 10 -2.44 -5.58 -5.50
N LYS A 11 -3.04 -4.39 -5.38
CA LYS A 11 -2.50 -3.29 -4.59
C LYS A 11 -2.56 -3.66 -3.11
N VAL A 12 -1.47 -3.50 -2.37
CA VAL A 12 -1.38 -3.87 -0.96
C VAL A 12 -1.06 -2.68 -0.07
N ILE A 13 -1.94 -2.46 0.90
CA ILE A 13 -1.81 -1.46 1.96
C ILE A 13 -1.30 -2.16 3.21
N LEU A 14 -0.18 -1.68 3.76
CA LEU A 14 0.29 -2.08 5.08
C LEU A 14 -0.20 -1.10 6.13
N LEU A 15 -0.98 -1.59 7.09
CA LEU A 15 -1.33 -0.85 8.30
C LEU A 15 -0.27 -1.12 9.37
N SER A 16 0.55 -0.12 9.68
CA SER A 16 1.69 -0.25 10.59
C SER A 16 1.53 0.63 11.82
N THR A 17 1.96 0.13 12.97
CA THR A 17 2.10 0.95 14.19
C THR A 17 3.44 1.67 14.27
N LYS A 18 4.40 1.31 13.40
CA LYS A 18 5.68 2.00 13.22
C LYS A 18 5.64 2.91 11.99
N THR A 19 6.15 4.12 12.14
CA THR A 19 6.37 5.05 11.04
C THR A 19 7.45 4.53 10.09
N GLY A 20 7.19 4.61 8.79
CA GLY A 20 8.13 4.19 7.75
C GLY A 20 7.51 4.20 6.36
N THR A 21 8.36 4.27 5.35
CA THR A 21 7.98 4.05 3.95
C THR A 21 8.14 2.56 3.63
N PRO A 22 7.50 2.03 2.56
CA PRO A 22 7.76 0.66 2.14
C PRO A 22 9.25 0.40 1.88
N ASP A 23 10.01 1.43 1.50
CA ASP A 23 11.45 1.34 1.26
C ASP A 23 12.26 1.20 2.55
N SER A 24 11.99 2.04 3.54
CA SER A 24 12.65 1.95 4.86
C SER A 24 12.34 0.64 5.60
N LEU A 25 11.26 -0.05 5.23
CA LEU A 25 10.87 -1.34 5.81
C LEU A 25 11.37 -2.55 4.99
N GLY A 26 12.05 -2.33 3.86
CA GLY A 26 12.45 -3.42 2.96
C GLY A 26 11.27 -4.11 2.26
N LEU A 27 10.12 -3.45 2.20
CA LEU A 27 8.85 -3.97 1.69
C LEU A 27 8.46 -3.39 0.32
N SER A 28 9.28 -2.58 -0.33
CA SER A 28 9.00 -1.97 -1.65
C SER A 28 8.61 -2.99 -2.74
N SER A 29 9.06 -4.26 -2.65
CA SER A 29 8.66 -5.32 -3.58
C SER A 29 7.27 -5.91 -3.29
N VAL A 30 6.65 -5.61 -2.14
CA VAL A 30 5.44 -6.27 -1.62
C VAL A 30 4.42 -5.28 -1.05
N VAL A 31 4.74 -4.01 -0.87
CA VAL A 31 3.82 -3.04 -0.28
C VAL A 31 3.83 -1.80 -1.15
N ASP A 32 2.65 -1.45 -1.67
CA ASP A 32 2.46 -0.25 -2.49
C ASP A 32 2.40 1.00 -1.60
N VAL A 33 1.88 0.86 -0.38
CA VAL A 33 1.72 1.98 0.54
C VAL A 33 1.69 1.52 1.99
N VAL A 34 2.22 2.36 2.88
CA VAL A 34 2.18 2.15 4.34
C VAL A 34 1.32 3.24 4.95
N VAL A 35 0.35 2.86 5.78
CA VAL A 35 -0.45 3.77 6.60
C VAL A 35 -0.09 3.54 8.04
N THR A 36 0.36 4.62 8.69
CA THR A 36 0.89 4.58 10.05
C THR A 36 -0.15 5.09 11.05
N LYS A 37 0.06 4.86 12.35
CA LYS A 37 -0.81 5.42 13.38
C LYS A 37 -0.84 6.96 13.36
N PRO A 38 -1.99 7.58 13.70
CA PRO A 38 -3.27 6.94 13.96
C PRO A 38 -3.94 6.45 12.66
N ILE A 39 -4.36 5.19 12.64
CA ILE A 39 -5.07 4.60 11.50
C ILE A 39 -6.55 4.96 11.66
N THR A 40 -6.93 6.17 11.22
CA THR A 40 -8.33 6.60 11.15
C THR A 40 -8.85 6.47 9.72
N THR A 41 -10.16 6.30 9.59
CA THR A 41 -10.83 6.20 8.29
C THR A 41 -10.61 7.45 7.45
N GLU A 42 -10.57 8.63 8.05
CA GLU A 42 -10.33 9.91 7.37
C GLU A 42 -8.95 9.98 6.72
N ARG A 43 -7.93 9.37 7.36
CA ARG A 43 -6.56 9.31 6.83
C ARG A 43 -6.37 8.17 5.84
N LEU A 44 -7.15 7.09 5.97
CA LEU A 44 -7.08 5.92 5.10
C LEU A 44 -7.81 6.16 3.76
N GLN A 45 -8.91 6.90 3.76
CA GLN A 45 -9.72 7.17 2.56
C GLN A 45 -8.91 7.71 1.36
N PRO A 46 -8.07 8.75 1.50
CA PRO A 46 -7.27 9.26 0.37
C PRO A 46 -6.22 8.25 -0.12
N VAL A 47 -5.75 7.37 0.76
CA VAL A 47 -4.78 6.33 0.40
C VAL A 47 -5.43 5.24 -0.44
N VAL A 48 -6.65 4.84 -0.07
CA VAL A 48 -7.47 3.89 -0.83
C VAL A 48 -7.82 4.47 -2.20
N ASP A 49 -8.27 5.72 -2.26
CA ASP A 49 -8.64 6.40 -3.52
C ASP A 49 -7.45 6.46 -4.49
N ARG A 50 -6.27 6.83 -3.99
CA ARG A 50 -5.02 6.83 -4.78
C ARG A 50 -4.70 5.44 -5.34
N LEU A 51 -4.89 4.37 -4.56
CA LEU A 51 -4.60 3.02 -5.03
C LEU A 51 -5.63 2.51 -6.05
N ILE A 52 -6.89 2.92 -5.93
CA ILE A 52 -7.93 2.63 -6.93
C ILE A 52 -7.60 3.36 -8.24
N SER A 53 -7.19 4.62 -8.17
CA SER A 53 -6.76 5.40 -9.35
C SER A 53 -5.56 4.76 -10.05
N LEU A 54 -4.54 4.33 -9.28
CA LEU A 54 -3.35 3.62 -9.78
C LEU A 54 -3.63 2.20 -10.32
N GLY A 55 -4.80 1.63 -10.04
CA GLY A 55 -5.22 0.32 -10.56
C GLY A 55 -6.06 0.42 -11.85
N ARG A 56 -6.45 1.63 -12.26
CA ARG A 56 -7.29 1.89 -13.45
C ARG A 56 -6.48 2.39 -14.66
N GLY A 57 -5.16 2.49 -14.55
CA GLY A 57 -4.23 2.84 -15.64
C GLY A 57 -3.62 1.64 -16.32
#